data_AF-A0A6J1P3Z6-F1
#
_entry.id   AF-A0A6J1P3Z6-F1
#
_cell.length_a   1.000
_cell.length_b   1.000
_cell.length_c   1.000
_cell.angle_alpha   90.00
_cell.angle_beta   90.00
_cell.angle_gamma   90.00
#
_symmetry.space_group_name_H-M   'P 1'
#
loop_
_entity.id
_entity.type
_entity.pdbx_description
1 polymer ?
#
loop_
_entity_poly.entity_id
_entity_poly.type
_entity_poly.pdbx_seq_one_letter_code
_entity_poly.pdbx_strand_id
1 'polypeptide(L)'
;MIPISCQGCEFVDELFAYKLEHVLFEFYRMLNEVAMETNNVGGVYLVDLLNVYGPGLAILFVVFAEAAGVCWVYGVNRFSEDVRTMLGHTPGWFWRACWSYISPVFLLVLFIVSVLAHEEMLGANDYVYPRWSIHVGWLMTGTTVSCIPLYMFYKFLITPGSFVT
;
A
#
# COMPACT_ATOMS: atom_id res chain seq x y z
N MET A 1 -24.29 -41.33 -8.51
CA MET A 1 -24.38 -39.88 -8.24
C MET A 1 -22.98 -39.41 -7.90
N ILE A 2 -22.24 -39.03 -8.95
CA ILE A 2 -20.83 -38.59 -8.91
C ILE A 2 -20.88 -37.05 -9.01
N PRO A 3 -20.12 -36.30 -8.19
CA PRO A 3 -20.25 -34.85 -8.13
C PRO A 3 -19.61 -34.21 -9.38
N ILE A 4 -20.38 -33.40 -10.08
CA ILE A 4 -20.02 -32.68 -11.32
C ILE A 4 -19.45 -31.28 -11.00
N SER A 5 -19.02 -31.04 -9.75
CA SER A 5 -18.69 -29.70 -9.24
C SER A 5 -17.19 -29.36 -9.23
N CYS A 6 -16.28 -30.28 -9.59
CA CYS A 6 -14.82 -30.04 -9.41
C CYS A 6 -14.06 -29.60 -10.68
N GLN A 7 -14.49 -29.97 -11.89
CA GLN A 7 -13.69 -29.73 -13.11
C GLN A 7 -13.49 -28.25 -13.49
N GLY A 8 -14.44 -27.37 -13.13
CA GLY A 8 -14.31 -25.93 -13.35
C GLY A 8 -13.52 -25.20 -12.26
N CYS A 9 -13.53 -25.72 -11.03
CA CYS A 9 -12.75 -25.17 -9.92
C CYS A 9 -11.28 -25.55 -10.09
N GLU A 10 -10.99 -26.82 -10.41
CA GLU A 10 -9.63 -27.30 -10.68
C GLU A 10 -8.96 -26.56 -11.83
N PHE A 11 -9.68 -26.23 -12.92
CA PHE A 11 -9.14 -25.43 -14.02
C PHE A 11 -8.89 -23.96 -13.64
N VAL A 12 -9.75 -23.36 -12.81
CA VAL A 12 -9.53 -21.99 -12.30
C VAL A 12 -8.39 -21.96 -11.28
N ASP A 13 -8.27 -22.99 -10.44
CA ASP A 13 -7.20 -23.18 -9.47
C ASP A 13 -5.86 -23.47 -10.18
N GLU A 14 -5.84 -24.27 -11.24
CA GLU A 14 -4.67 -24.50 -12.10
C GLU A 14 -4.29 -23.25 -12.90
N LEU A 15 -5.27 -22.50 -13.44
CA LEU A 15 -5.01 -21.25 -14.14
C LEU A 15 -4.52 -20.16 -13.17
N PHE A 16 -5.03 -20.15 -11.93
CA PHE A 16 -4.57 -19.27 -10.86
C PHE A 16 -3.18 -19.68 -10.40
N ALA A 17 -2.91 -20.98 -10.24
CA ALA A 17 -1.58 -21.50 -9.93
C ALA A 17 -0.58 -21.21 -11.05
N TYR A 18 -0.97 -21.35 -12.32
CA TYR A 18 -0.11 -21.03 -13.47
C TYR A 18 0.16 -19.53 -13.57
N LYS A 19 -0.87 -18.68 -13.39
CA LYS A 19 -0.67 -17.22 -13.28
C LYS A 19 0.19 -16.86 -12.07
N LEU A 20 0.02 -17.56 -10.94
CA LEU A 20 0.79 -17.34 -9.72
C LEU A 20 2.26 -17.74 -9.94
N GLU A 21 2.54 -18.91 -10.52
CA GLU A 21 3.90 -19.36 -10.85
C GLU A 21 4.57 -18.42 -11.87
N HIS A 22 3.83 -17.95 -12.88
CA HIS A 22 4.37 -16.97 -13.83
C HIS A 22 4.68 -15.61 -13.18
N VAL A 23 3.79 -15.13 -12.30
CA VAL A 23 4.02 -13.89 -11.54
C VAL A 23 5.19 -14.06 -10.57
N LEU A 24 5.32 -15.23 -9.93
CA LEU A 24 6.43 -15.57 -9.05
C LEU A 24 7.75 -15.61 -9.82
N PHE A 25 7.78 -16.15 -11.04
CA PHE A 25 8.99 -16.18 -11.85
C PHE A 25 9.43 -14.78 -12.28
N GLU A 26 8.51 -13.92 -12.72
CA GLU A 26 8.83 -12.52 -13.05
C GLU A 26 9.26 -11.73 -11.81
N PHE A 27 8.60 -11.94 -10.68
CA PHE A 27 9.00 -11.32 -9.41
C PHE A 27 10.40 -11.77 -8.98
N TYR A 28 10.68 -13.07 -9.05
CA TYR A 28 11.99 -13.64 -8.72
C TYR A 28 13.10 -13.13 -9.65
N ARG A 29 12.81 -12.98 -10.96
CA ARG A 29 13.73 -12.36 -11.92
C ARG A 29 14.03 -10.90 -11.57
N MET A 30 13.00 -10.10 -11.27
CA MET A 30 13.17 -8.71 -10.83
C MET A 30 13.99 -8.61 -9.54
N LEU A 31 13.75 -9.51 -8.57
CA LEU A 31 14.50 -9.54 -7.32
C LEU A 31 15.98 -9.84 -7.54
N ASN A 32 16.32 -10.81 -8.39
CA ASN A 32 17.72 -11.14 -8.67
C ASN A 32 18.45 -9.98 -9.37
N GLU A 33 17.79 -9.29 -10.31
CA GLU A 33 18.36 -8.12 -10.99
C GLU A 33 18.67 -6.99 -9.98
N VAL A 34 17.72 -6.65 -9.10
CA VAL A 34 17.94 -5.62 -8.06
C VAL A 34 19.00 -6.06 -7.03
N ALA A 35 19.00 -7.34 -6.66
CA ALA A 35 19.96 -7.88 -5.68
C ALA A 35 21.41 -7.78 -6.17
N MET A 36 21.65 -7.94 -7.48
CA MET A 36 22.99 -7.77 -8.05
C MET A 36 23.52 -6.34 -7.89
N GLU A 37 22.67 -5.33 -8.03
CA GLU A 37 23.07 -3.92 -7.84
C GLU A 37 23.44 -3.61 -6.38
N THR A 38 22.73 -4.22 -5.43
CA THR A 38 22.94 -4.02 -3.99
C THR A 38 24.11 -4.82 -3.40
N ASN A 39 24.67 -5.79 -4.13
CA ASN A 39 25.77 -6.65 -3.65
C ASN A 39 27.17 -6.05 -3.83
N ASN A 40 27.27 -4.76 -4.16
CA ASN A 40 28.53 -4.04 -4.29
C ASN A 40 28.95 -3.41 -2.94
N VAL A 41 30.22 -2.99 -2.83
CA VAL A 41 30.77 -2.37 -1.60
C VAL A 41 29.98 -1.12 -1.17
N GLY A 42 29.40 -0.38 -2.12
CA GLY A 42 28.52 0.77 -1.86
C GLY A 42 27.03 0.44 -1.75
N GLY A 43 26.65 -0.83 -1.89
CA GLY A 43 25.25 -1.26 -1.93
C GLY A 43 24.48 -1.03 -0.63
N VAL A 44 25.16 -1.00 0.52
CA VAL A 44 24.55 -0.70 1.82
C VAL A 44 23.89 0.69 1.85
N TYR A 45 24.50 1.70 1.21
CA TYR A 45 23.94 3.05 1.11
C TYR A 45 22.73 3.07 0.16
N LEU A 46 22.80 2.32 -0.94
CA LEU A 46 21.66 2.20 -1.85
C LEU A 46 20.47 1.52 -1.18
N VAL A 47 20.71 0.45 -0.43
CA VAL A 47 19.67 -0.27 0.34
C VAL A 47 19.02 0.64 1.39
N ASP A 48 19.82 1.44 2.09
CA ASP A 48 19.32 2.37 3.09
C ASP A 48 18.42 3.45 2.49
N LEU A 49 18.86 4.08 1.39
CA LEU A 49 18.04 5.02 0.61
C LEU A 49 16.73 4.38 0.13
N LEU A 50 16.81 3.16 -0.44
CA LEU A 50 15.65 2.43 -0.95
C LEU A 50 14.69 2.03 0.17
N ASN A 51 15.18 1.70 1.37
CA ASN A 51 14.35 1.30 2.49
C ASN A 51 13.55 2.49 3.07
N VAL A 52 14.17 3.67 3.16
CA VAL A 52 13.49 4.87 3.66
C VAL A 52 12.48 5.42 2.64
N TYR A 53 12.88 5.60 1.38
CA TYR A 53 12.03 6.21 0.34
C TYR A 53 11.09 5.23 -0.35
N GLY A 54 11.44 3.94 -0.41
CA GLY A 54 10.63 2.90 -1.05
C GLY A 54 9.43 2.51 -0.18
N PRO A 55 9.56 1.53 0.73
CA PRO A 55 8.46 1.09 1.56
C PRO A 55 8.14 2.08 2.70
N GLY A 56 9.14 2.70 3.33
CA GLY A 56 8.96 3.48 4.56
C GLY A 56 7.90 4.58 4.46
N LEU A 57 8.11 5.56 3.57
CA LEU A 57 7.16 6.65 3.36
C LEU A 57 5.89 6.20 2.59
N ALA A 58 6.02 5.28 1.65
CA ALA A 58 4.89 4.86 0.81
C ALA A 58 3.83 4.09 1.60
N ILE A 59 4.21 3.16 2.48
CA ILE A 59 3.25 2.35 3.24
C ILE A 59 2.45 3.20 4.23
N LEU A 60 3.10 4.17 4.87
CA LEU A 60 2.43 5.09 5.79
C LEU A 60 1.36 5.91 5.06
N PHE A 61 1.66 6.39 3.85
CA PHE A 61 0.69 7.09 3.03
C PHE A 61 -0.47 6.20 2.58
N VAL A 62 -0.17 4.97 2.12
CA VAL A 62 -1.18 4.00 1.66
C VAL A 62 -2.16 3.67 2.79
N VAL A 63 -1.66 3.31 3.98
CA VAL A 63 -2.49 2.96 5.14
C VAL A 63 -3.30 4.17 5.63
N PHE A 64 -2.73 5.37 5.57
CA PHE A 64 -3.49 6.60 5.86
C PHE A 64 -4.64 6.80 4.88
N ALA A 65 -4.39 6.65 3.57
CA ALA A 65 -5.41 6.80 2.54
C ALA A 65 -6.51 5.74 2.65
N GLU A 66 -6.15 4.49 2.96
CA GLU A 66 -7.10 3.40 3.22
C GLU A 66 -7.97 3.70 4.45
N ALA A 67 -7.35 4.10 5.57
CA ALA A 67 -8.06 4.45 6.79
C ALA A 67 -9.00 5.63 6.58
N ALA A 68 -8.54 6.70 5.90
CA ALA A 68 -9.36 7.86 5.54
C ALA A 68 -10.51 7.47 4.60
N GLY A 69 -10.25 6.60 3.62
CA GLY A 69 -11.26 6.06 2.71
C GLY A 69 -12.36 5.31 3.45
N VAL A 70 -12.01 4.40 4.36
CA VAL A 70 -13.01 3.65 5.14
C VAL A 70 -13.78 4.57 6.11
N CYS A 71 -13.07 5.47 6.80
CA CYS A 71 -13.70 6.30 7.84
C CYS A 71 -14.60 7.41 7.27
N TRP A 72 -14.15 8.09 6.22
CA TRP A 72 -14.83 9.26 5.65
C TRP A 72 -15.62 8.97 4.38
N VAL A 73 -15.06 8.20 3.43
CA VAL A 73 -15.73 7.91 2.15
C VAL A 73 -16.79 6.81 2.31
N TYR A 74 -16.42 5.69 2.95
CA TYR A 74 -17.36 4.60 3.20
C TYR A 74 -18.31 4.90 4.37
N GLY A 75 -17.79 5.54 5.42
CA GLY A 75 -18.54 6.00 6.57
C GLY A 75 -18.64 4.94 7.68
N VAL A 76 -18.37 5.37 8.90
CA VAL A 76 -18.29 4.51 10.10
C VAL A 76 -19.62 3.82 10.45
N ASN A 77 -20.75 4.39 10.01
CA ASN A 77 -22.06 3.77 10.19
C ASN A 77 -22.20 2.48 9.37
N ARG A 78 -21.81 2.51 8.09
CA ARG A 78 -21.86 1.34 7.20
C ARG A 78 -20.84 0.30 7.63
N PHE A 79 -19.63 0.73 7.97
CA PHE A 79 -18.60 -0.16 8.50
C PHE A 79 -19.06 -0.89 9.76
N SER A 80 -19.71 -0.20 10.70
CA SER A 80 -20.25 -0.83 11.91
C SER A 80 -21.38 -1.83 11.62
N GLU A 81 -22.13 -1.64 10.54
CA GLU A 81 -23.19 -2.55 10.11
C GLU A 81 -22.63 -3.81 9.44
N ASP A 82 -21.56 -3.67 8.65
CA ASP A 82 -20.85 -4.81 8.07
C ASP A 82 -20.22 -5.67 9.15
N VAL A 83 -19.57 -5.04 10.15
CA VAL A 83 -19.01 -5.73 11.31
C VAL A 83 -20.09 -6.47 12.10
N ARG A 84 -21.28 -5.85 12.26
CA ARG A 84 -22.43 -6.54 12.88
C ARG A 84 -22.87 -7.75 12.08
N THR A 85 -22.88 -7.67 10.76
CA THR A 85 -23.29 -8.78 9.89
C THR A 85 -22.28 -9.94 9.95
N MET A 86 -20.99 -9.64 10.10
CA MET A 86 -19.93 -10.66 10.22
C MET A 86 -19.89 -11.33 11.60
N LEU A 87 -20.01 -10.57 12.69
CA LEU A 87 -19.85 -11.07 14.06
C LEU A 87 -21.16 -11.32 14.81
N GLY A 88 -22.31 -10.89 14.26
CA GLY A 88 -23.63 -11.02 14.88
C GLY A 88 -23.92 -10.02 16.01
N HIS A 89 -22.97 -9.16 16.39
CA HIS A 89 -23.13 -8.15 17.43
C HIS A 89 -22.64 -6.77 16.98
N THR A 90 -23.28 -5.68 17.41
CA THR A 90 -22.82 -4.32 17.11
C THR A 90 -21.57 -3.98 17.93
N PRO A 91 -20.49 -3.48 17.30
CA PRO A 91 -19.37 -2.92 18.05
C PRO A 91 -19.85 -1.70 18.85
N GLY A 92 -19.43 -1.61 20.12
CA GLY A 92 -19.81 -0.51 21.00
C GLY A 92 -19.34 0.87 20.51
N TRP A 93 -19.89 1.94 21.08
CA TRP A 93 -19.60 3.32 20.64
C TRP A 93 -18.11 3.70 20.76
N PHE A 94 -17.41 3.21 21.78
CA PHE A 94 -15.97 3.41 21.95
C PHE A 94 -15.16 2.89 20.75
N TRP A 95 -15.47 1.70 20.25
CA TRP A 95 -14.78 1.11 19.09
C TRP A 95 -15.04 1.90 17.82
N ARG A 96 -16.26 2.40 17.65
CA ARG A 96 -16.64 3.23 16.50
C ARG A 96 -15.90 4.57 16.51
N ALA A 97 -15.77 5.21 17.67
CA ALA A 97 -14.98 6.44 17.82
C ALA A 97 -13.48 6.20 17.60
N CYS A 98 -12.95 5.09 18.11
CA CYS A 98 -11.56 4.69 17.93
C CYS A 98 -11.21 4.52 16.45
N TRP A 99 -12.03 3.82 15.69
CA TRP A 99 -11.81 3.63 14.26
C TRP A 99 -12.03 4.92 13.46
N SER A 100 -13.05 5.71 13.78
CA SER A 100 -13.40 6.91 13.03
C SER A 100 -12.42 8.08 13.20
N TYR A 101 -11.79 8.21 14.36
CA TYR A 101 -11.00 9.40 14.70
C TYR A 101 -9.61 9.05 15.22
N ILE A 102 -9.48 8.08 16.13
CA ILE A 102 -8.18 7.78 16.75
C ILE A 102 -7.22 7.17 15.73
N SER A 103 -7.68 6.20 14.94
CA SER A 103 -6.87 5.54 13.91
C SER A 103 -6.33 6.52 12.85
N PRO A 104 -7.17 7.31 12.15
CA PRO A 104 -6.65 8.25 11.13
C PRO A 104 -5.77 9.34 11.73
N VAL A 105 -6.06 9.82 12.96
CA VAL A 105 -5.22 10.82 13.64
C VAL A 105 -3.85 10.23 14.01
N PHE A 106 -3.81 9.02 14.55
CA PHE A 106 -2.55 8.35 14.89
C PHE A 106 -1.69 8.12 13.64
N LEU A 107 -2.30 7.64 12.55
CA LEU A 107 -1.61 7.46 11.27
C LEU A 107 -1.10 8.79 10.69
N LEU A 108 -1.88 9.86 10.81
CA LEU A 108 -1.48 11.20 10.37
C LEU A 108 -0.29 11.73 11.18
N VAL A 109 -0.27 11.50 12.50
CA VAL A 109 0.88 11.87 13.35
C VAL A 109 2.12 11.08 12.95
N LEU A 110 2.01 9.77 12.75
CA LEU A 110 3.12 8.93 12.30
C LEU A 110 3.66 9.37 10.95
N PHE A 111 2.77 9.74 10.02
CA PHE A 111 3.17 10.25 8.72
C PHE A 111 3.96 11.56 8.84
N ILE A 112 3.48 12.52 9.63
CA ILE A 112 4.19 13.79 9.86
C ILE A 112 5.56 13.57 10.50
N VAL A 113 5.62 12.74 11.54
CA VAL A 113 6.90 12.41 12.21
C VAL A 113 7.85 11.73 11.24
N SER A 114 7.37 10.79 10.41
CA SER A 114 8.21 10.12 9.42
C SER A 114 8.73 11.06 8.34
N VAL A 115 7.93 12.04 7.91
CA VAL A 115 8.36 13.07 6.96
C VAL A 115 9.34 14.04 7.61
N LEU A 116 9.25 14.33 8.90
CA LEU A 116 10.22 15.19 9.58
C LEU A 116 11.54 14.45 9.88
N ALA A 117 11.45 13.19 10.29
CA ALA A 117 12.60 12.35 10.64
C ALA A 117 13.33 11.73 9.42
N HIS A 118 12.89 12.03 8.18
CA HIS A 118 13.50 11.46 6.98
C HIS A 118 15.00 11.79 6.85
N GLU A 119 15.43 12.97 7.29
CA GLU A 119 16.84 13.38 7.23
C GLU A 119 17.71 12.59 8.22
N GLU A 120 17.17 12.28 9.40
CA GLU A 120 17.88 11.51 10.44
C GLU A 120 18.01 10.03 10.07
N MET A 121 16.99 9.46 9.41
CA MET A 121 16.99 8.06 8.97
C MET A 121 18.04 7.80 7.88
N LEU A 122 18.32 8.78 7.02
CA LEU A 122 19.36 8.69 5.99
C LEU A 122 20.78 8.91 6.54
N GLY A 123 20.92 9.50 7.74
CA GLY A 123 22.24 9.85 8.30
C GLY A 123 22.94 8.74 9.09
N ALA A 124 22.35 7.55 9.21
CA ALA A 124 22.75 6.53 10.20
C ALA A 124 24.20 6.01 10.06
N ASN A 125 24.83 6.20 8.89
CA ASN A 125 26.17 5.68 8.59
C ASN A 125 27.26 6.78 8.49
N ASP A 126 27.09 7.92 9.16
CA ASP A 126 27.99 9.11 9.07
C ASP A 126 28.20 9.62 7.63
N TYR A 127 27.31 9.23 6.71
CA TYR A 127 27.37 9.58 5.29
C TYR A 127 26.33 10.67 4.99
N VAL A 128 26.81 11.79 4.44
CA VAL A 128 25.94 12.89 4.01
C VAL A 128 25.48 12.64 2.58
N TYR A 129 24.19 12.31 2.42
CA TYR A 129 23.62 12.09 1.09
C TYR A 129 23.62 13.40 0.27
N PRO A 130 24.03 13.34 -1.01
CA PRO A 130 23.99 14.49 -1.89
C PRO A 130 22.54 14.84 -2.26
N ARG A 131 22.26 16.13 -2.51
CA ARG A 131 20.91 16.64 -2.78
C ARG A 131 20.20 15.98 -3.96
N TRP A 132 20.93 15.55 -4.99
CA TRP A 132 20.35 14.83 -6.12
C TRP A 132 19.70 13.51 -5.69
N SER A 133 20.28 12.82 -4.70
CA SER A 133 19.79 11.53 -4.20
C SER A 133 18.44 11.69 -3.50
N ILE A 134 18.28 12.78 -2.75
CA ILE A 134 17.02 13.15 -2.09
C ILE A 134 15.91 13.36 -3.14
N HIS A 135 16.20 14.05 -4.24
CA HIS A 135 15.22 14.23 -5.31
C HIS A 135 14.80 12.90 -5.96
N VAL A 136 15.76 11.99 -6.19
CA VAL A 136 15.46 10.64 -6.71
C VAL A 136 14.59 9.86 -5.72
N GLY A 137 14.87 9.96 -4.41
CA GLY A 137 14.05 9.36 -3.36
C GLY A 137 12.60 9.83 -3.40
N TRP A 138 12.38 11.15 -3.49
CA TRP A 138 11.03 11.71 -3.61
C TRP A 138 10.31 11.30 -4.90
N LEU A 139 11.02 11.14 -6.02
CA LEU A 139 10.44 10.64 -7.26
C LEU A 139 10.01 9.17 -7.14
N MET A 140 10.80 8.35 -6.44
CA MET A 140 10.44 6.96 -6.15
C MET A 140 9.17 6.87 -5.29
N THR A 141 9.13 7.60 -4.16
CA THR A 141 7.93 7.65 -3.30
C THR A 141 6.73 8.19 -4.08
N GLY A 142 6.93 9.25 -4.87
CA GLY A 142 5.89 9.87 -5.69
C GLY A 142 5.28 8.90 -6.72
N THR A 143 6.08 8.03 -7.32
CA THR A 143 5.58 7.03 -8.27
C THR A 143 4.58 6.09 -7.60
N THR A 144 4.94 5.50 -6.45
CA THR A 144 4.03 4.61 -5.70
C THR A 144 2.77 5.33 -5.21
N VAL A 145 2.93 6.54 -4.66
CA VAL A 145 1.80 7.35 -4.19
C VAL A 145 0.88 7.74 -5.34
N SER A 146 1.41 7.99 -6.53
CA SER A 146 0.63 8.40 -7.71
C SER A 146 -0.25 7.27 -8.28
N CYS A 147 0.06 6.00 -8.01
CA CYS A 147 -0.74 4.86 -8.47
C CYS A 147 -2.20 4.92 -7.97
N ILE A 148 -2.41 5.35 -6.73
CA ILE A 148 -3.74 5.48 -6.11
C ILE A 148 -4.62 6.53 -6.83
N PRO A 149 -4.20 7.81 -6.98
CA PRO A 149 -4.98 8.79 -7.70
C PRO A 149 -5.09 8.46 -9.19
N LEU A 150 -4.05 7.90 -9.83
CA LEU A 150 -4.14 7.43 -11.22
C LEU A 150 -5.29 6.45 -11.42
N TYR A 151 -5.45 5.49 -10.51
CA TYR A 151 -6.55 4.54 -10.57
C TYR A 151 -7.91 5.20 -10.35
N MET A 152 -8.01 6.16 -9.41
CA MET A 152 -9.23 6.94 -9.20
C MET A 152 -9.64 7.72 -10.46
N PHE A 153 -8.68 8.42 -11.09
CA PHE A 153 -8.91 9.14 -12.35
C PHE A 153 -9.28 8.22 -13.51
N TYR A 154 -8.60 7.07 -13.64
CA TYR A 154 -8.93 6.07 -14.66
C TYR A 154 -10.38 5.58 -14.54
N LYS A 155 -10.82 5.24 -13.32
CA LYS A 155 -12.19 4.80 -13.05
C LYS A 155 -13.22 5.92 -13.29
N PHE A 156 -12.84 7.17 -13.00
CA PHE A 156 -13.68 8.32 -13.24
C PHE A 156 -13.91 8.59 -14.74
N LEU A 157 -12.89 8.42 -15.59
CA LEU A 157 -12.99 8.63 -17.04
C LEU A 157 -13.74 7.50 -17.77
N ILE A 158 -13.64 6.26 -17.28
CA ILE A 158 -14.27 5.09 -17.91
C ILE A 158 -15.72 4.88 -17.49
N THR A 159 -16.16 5.42 -16.35
CA THR A 159 -17.55 5.26 -15.91
C THR A 159 -18.42 6.23 -16.71
N PRO A 160 -19.27 5.77 -17.65
CA PRO A 160 -20.20 6.67 -18.32
C PRO A 160 -21.26 7.09 -17.30
N GLY A 161 -21.18 8.32 -16.82
CA GLY A 161 -22.14 8.93 -15.91
C GLY A 161 -22.07 10.45 -16.00
N SER A 162 -23.22 11.10 -16.10
CA SER A 162 -23.32 12.57 -16.06
C SER A 162 -23.03 13.07 -14.65
N PHE A 163 -22.24 14.15 -14.52
CA PHE A 163 -21.99 14.84 -13.23
C PHE A 163 -23.17 15.64 -12.70
N VAL A 164 -24.33 15.54 -13.36
CA VAL A 164 -25.51 16.33 -13.09
C VAL A 164 -26.68 15.39 -12.85
N THR A 165 -27.16 15.46 -11.60
CA THR A 165 -28.47 15.10 -11.00
C THR A 165 -29.32 14.03 -11.66
#